data_AF-A0A1R1X0I6-F1
#
_entry.id   AF-A0A1R1X0I6-F1
#
_cell.length_a   1.000
_cell.length_b   1.000
_cell.length_c   1.000
_cell.angle_alpha   90.00
_cell.angle_beta   90.00
_cell.angle_gamma   90.00
#
_symmetry.space_group_name_H-M   'P 1'
#
loop_
_entity.id
_entity.type
_entity.pdbx_description
1 polymer ?
#
loop_
_entity_poly.entity_id
_entity_poly.type
_entity_poly.pdbx_seq_one_letter_code
_entity_poly.pdbx_strand_id
1 'polypeptide(L)' 'MGGPRSLDDVNSYLNGIFADRDIMQLPVQDYLGPFIANRRTKKVQDEYKQIGGKSPIEDWTKIQGSKM' A
#
# COMPACT_ATOMS: atom_id res chain seq x y z
N MET A 1 4.02 5.58 5.86
CA MET A 1 3.54 4.41 5.10
C MET A 1 2.18 4.67 4.43
N GLY A 2 1.19 5.27 5.11
CA GLY A 2 -0.08 5.61 4.48
C GLY A 2 -0.93 4.37 4.17
N GLY A 3 -1.76 4.44 3.14
CA GLY A 3 -2.54 3.31 2.66
C GLY A 3 -3.28 3.63 1.36
N PRO A 4 -3.76 2.62 0.63
CA PRO A 4 -4.45 2.83 -0.65
C PRO A 4 -5.80 3.54 -0.43
N ARG A 5 -6.12 4.52 -1.29
CA ARG A 5 -7.37 5.29 -1.22
C ARG A 5 -8.53 4.60 -1.94
N SER A 6 -8.20 3.64 -2.79
CA SER A 6 -9.12 2.77 -3.51
C SER A 6 -8.48 1.40 -3.75
N LEU A 7 -9.26 0.44 -4.25
CA LEU A 7 -8.73 -0.86 -4.68
C LEU A 7 -7.72 -0.72 -5.83
N ASP A 8 -7.87 0.27 -6.70
CA ASP A 8 -6.99 0.49 -7.85
C ASP A 8 -5.59 0.98 -7.41
N ASP A 9 -5.52 1.68 -6.27
CA ASP A 9 -4.26 2.20 -5.73
C ASP A 9 -3.40 1.13 -5.04
N VAL A 10 -3.94 -0.07 -4.79
CA VAL A 10 -3.25 -1.13 -4.03
C VAL A 10 -1.92 -1.51 -4.69
N ASN A 11 -1.89 -1.58 -6.02
CA ASN A 11 -0.65 -1.93 -6.74
C ASN A 11 0.44 -0.87 -6.53
N SER A 12 0.11 0.40 -6.73
CA SER A 12 1.03 1.53 -6.54
C SER A 12 1.53 1.60 -5.10
N TYR A 13 0.65 1.38 -4.12
CA TYR A 13 1.01 1.31 -2.71
C TYR A 13 2.01 0.18 -2.41
N LEU A 14 1.76 -1.04 -2.91
CA LEU A 14 2.66 -2.17 -2.71
C LEU A 14 4.01 -1.95 -3.41
N ASN A 15 4.03 -1.37 -4.60
CA ASN A 15 5.28 -1.01 -5.28
C ASN A 15 6.12 -0.06 -4.43
N GLY A 16 5.51 0.95 -3.81
CA GLY A 16 6.20 1.83 -2.87
C GLY A 16 6.84 1.09 -1.70
N ILE A 17 6.11 0.15 -1.08
CA ILE A 17 6.64 -0.65 0.05
C ILE A 17 7.82 -1.54 -0.40
N PHE A 18 7.68 -2.22 -1.54
CA PHE A 18 8.69 -3.17 -1.99
C PHE A 18 9.92 -2.50 -2.62
N ALA A 19 9.81 -1.24 -3.05
CA ALA A 19 10.93 -0.42 -3.49
C ALA A 19 11.74 0.17 -2.33
N ASP A 20 11.16 0.26 -1.13
CA ASP A 20 11.77 0.87 0.04
C ASP A 20 12.83 -0.05 0.69
N ARG A 21 14.09 0.39 0.65
CA ARG A 21 15.25 -0.34 1.22
C ARG A 21 15.39 -0.19 2.73
N ASP A 22 14.74 0.80 3.33
CA ASP A 22 14.68 0.96 4.78
C ASP A 22 13.64 0.00 5.39
N ILE A 23 12.65 -0.43 4.59
CA ILE A 23 11.66 -1.44 4.97
C ILE A 23 12.20 -2.87 4.75
N MET A 24 12.74 -3.18 3.57
CA MET A 24 13.23 -4.51 3.22
C MET A 24 14.39 -4.44 2.23
N GLN A 25 15.36 -5.34 2.38
CA GLN A 25 16.48 -5.51 1.44
C GLN A 25 16.33 -6.83 0.68
N LEU A 26 16.06 -6.74 -0.61
CA LEU A 26 15.89 -7.89 -1.51
C LEU A 26 17.04 -7.97 -2.53
N PRO A 27 17.46 -9.18 -2.95
CA PRO A 27 18.38 -9.31 -4.07
C PRO A 27 17.70 -8.78 -5.34
N VAL A 28 18.38 -7.94 -6.12
CA VAL A 28 17.84 -7.38 -7.37
C VAL A 28 16.46 -6.71 -7.17
N GLN A 29 16.33 -5.92 -6.10
CA GLN A 29 15.06 -5.34 -5.61
C GLN A 29 14.27 -4.56 -6.66
N ASP A 30 14.93 -3.91 -7.61
CA ASP A 30 14.28 -3.14 -8.68
C ASP A 30 13.44 -4.04 -9.62
N TYR A 31 13.72 -5.36 -9.64
CA TYR A 31 12.96 -6.35 -10.39
C TYR A 31 12.05 -7.17 -9.48
N LEU A 32 12.56 -7.63 -8.34
CA LEU A 32 11.77 -8.45 -7.40
C LEU A 32 10.63 -7.64 -6.77
N GLY A 33 10.85 -6.36 -6.48
CA GLY A 33 9.85 -5.51 -5.85
C GLY A 33 8.57 -5.39 -6.67
N PRO A 34 8.64 -4.92 -7.94
CA PRO A 34 7.49 -4.88 -8.82
C PRO A 34 6.85 -6.25 -9.07
N PHE A 35 7.66 -7.30 -9.23
CA PHE A 35 7.15 -8.65 -9.42
C PHE A 35 6.29 -9.13 -8.23
N ILE A 36 6.80 -8.95 -7.00
CA ILE A 36 6.09 -9.34 -5.78
C ILE A 36 4.86 -8.45 -5.58
N ALA A 37 4.97 -7.14 -5.80
CA ALA A 37 3.84 -6.20 -5.71
C ALA A 37 2.70 -6.61 -6.64
N ASN A 38 3.00 -6.89 -7.92
CA ASN A 38 2.02 -7.35 -8.91
C ASN A 38 1.34 -8.66 -8.49
N ARG A 39 2.12 -9.64 -8.03
CA ARG A 39 1.57 -10.93 -7.57
C ARG A 39 0.68 -10.78 -6.34
N ARG A 40 1.05 -9.90 -5.40
CA ARG A 40 0.29 -9.69 -4.15
C ARG A 40 -0.92 -8.77 -4.30
N THR A 41 -0.96 -7.94 -5.34
CA THR A 41 -2.01 -6.94 -5.56
C THR A 41 -3.41 -7.54 -5.43
N LYS A 42 -3.71 -8.63 -6.15
CA LYS A 42 -5.04 -9.25 -6.12
C LYS A 42 -5.47 -9.66 -4.71
N LYS A 43 -4.58 -10.32 -3.96
CA LYS A 43 -4.87 -10.77 -2.59
C LYS A 43 -5.13 -9.57 -1.67
N VAL A 44 -4.29 -8.54 -1.75
CA VAL A 44 -4.41 -7.35 -0.90
C VAL A 44 -5.65 -6.52 -1.28
N GLN A 45 -6.03 -6.47 -2.56
CA GLN A 45 -7.29 -5.89 -3.00
C GLN A 45 -8.49 -6.62 -2.38
N ASP A 46 -8.49 -7.95 -2.36
CA ASP A 46 -9.56 -8.74 -1.74
C ASP A 46 -9.65 -8.48 -0.21
N GLU A 47 -8.51 -8.28 0.45
CA GLU A 47 -8.44 -7.89 1.87
C GLU A 47 -9.03 -6.47 2.09
N TYR A 48 -8.62 -5.48 1.28
CA TYR A 48 -9.19 -4.13 1.37
C TYR A 48 -10.68 -4.10 1.02
N LYS A 49 -11.14 -4.94 0.08
CA LYS A 49 -12.55 -5.06 -0.30
C LYS A 49 -13.41 -5.51 0.87
N GLN A 50 -12.92 -6.40 1.73
CA GLN A 50 -13.64 -6.87 2.91
C GLN A 50 -13.85 -5.78 3.97
N ILE A 51 -12.98 -4.76 4.00
CA ILE A 51 -13.06 -3.65 4.97
C ILE A 51 -13.65 -2.36 4.39
N GLY A 52 -14.28 -2.42 3.21
CA GLY A 52 -14.93 -1.26 2.58
C GLY A 52 -14.17 -0.62 1.42
N GLY A 53 -13.11 -1.27 0.91
CA GLY A 53 -12.47 -0.95 -0.36
C GLY A 53 -11.35 0.10 -0.32
N LYS A 54 -11.01 0.64 0.85
CA LYS A 54 -9.92 1.62 1.03
C LYS A 54 -9.35 1.62 2.44
N SER A 55 -8.19 2.26 2.61
CA SER A 55 -7.64 2.58 3.93
C SER A 55 -8.27 3.85 4.51
N PRO A 56 -8.71 3.85 5.79
CA PRO A 56 -9.26 5.05 6.44
C PRO A 56 -8.17 5.99 6.98
N ILE A 57 -6.89 5.63 6.85
CA ILE A 57 -5.78 6.31 7.54
C ILE A 57 -5.66 7.79 7.18
N GLU A 58 -5.85 8.15 5.91
CA GLU A 58 -5.76 9.54 5.48
C GLU A 58 -6.93 10.37 6.03
N ASP A 59 -8.13 9.81 6.02
CA ASP A 59 -9.33 10.47 6.54
C ASP A 59 -9.13 10.80 8.03
N TRP A 60 -8.66 9.81 8.81
CA TRP A 60 -8.35 10.02 10.23
C TRP A 60 -7.21 11.00 10.45
N THR A 61 -6.14 10.93 9.64
CA THR A 61 -5.00 11.84 9.75
C THR A 61 -5.44 13.29 9.53
N LYS A 62 -6.32 13.55 8.55
CA LYS A 62 -6.88 14.88 8.30
C LYS A 62 -7.75 15.37 9.45
N ILE A 63 -8.61 14.51 9.99
CA ILE A 63 -9.47 14.84 11.15
C ILE A 63 -8.63 15.15 12.39
N GLN A 64 -7.56 14.39 12.62
CA GLN A 64 -6.66 14.60 13.74
C GLN A 64 -5.88 15.90 13.55
N GLY A 65 -5.32 16.13 12.36
CA GLY A 65 -4.56 17.33 12.05
C GLY A 65 -5.37 18.62 12.09
N SER A 66 -6.67 18.58 11.76
CA SER A 66 -7.54 19.76 11.85
C SER A 66 -7.97 20.14 13.26
N LYS A 67 -7.73 19.26 14.24
CA LYS A 67 -8.05 19.46 15.66
C LYS A 67 -6.82 19.86 16.51
N MET A 68 -5.67 20.05 15.87
CA MET A 68 -4.44 20.57 16.46
C MET A 68 -4.29 22.05 16.15
#